data_AF-A0A954UJT7-F1
#
_entry.id   AF-A0A954UJT7-F1
#
_cell.length_a   1.000
_cell.length_b   1.000
_cell.length_c   1.000
_cell.angle_alpha   90.00
_cell.angle_beta   90.00
_cell.angle_gamma   90.00
#
_symmetry.space_group_name_H-M   'P 1'
#
loop_
_entity.id
_entity.type
_entity.pdbx_description
1 polymer ?
#
loop_
_entity_poly.entity_id
_entity_poly.type
_entity_poly.pdbx_seq_one_letter_code
_entity_poly.pdbx_strand_id
1 'polypeptide(L)'
;MTCDRLDGGEPLSVPAWTSLPSAEKKMYLDFDGDIHRNWGSWADLFGTSTNGPIPPYDVDADTSCFSQQELENMREIFEIVKEKFSPFQIDITTIDPFSLDDGRAGKIVVGGDGAWYGRGGGVAIGGGFYGLGENVGYVWDSPHDPRYVGEAVAHEAGHMLGLKHQSLYDGETLVNEYRRELIMGRGDIDTPGGRWGVGTSTGIDSFDGSIDRDSSPQDDIAKLQSEGLAIRPDMVGNSISTATPMGLSEFGFAAEGVLERKGDVDFYSINSIAAGSRLSISVKANAWAPMLDPRLEVYTVDGTLVGSSETAGVYDETFVIEHSIATNYFIAVRSATSPEY
;
A
#
# COMPACT_ATOMS: atom_id res chain seq x y z
N MET A 1 -29.99 9.17 5.54
CA MET A 1 -28.58 9.39 5.17
C MET A 1 -28.43 10.87 4.96
N THR A 2 -27.75 11.53 5.88
CA THR A 2 -27.46 12.97 5.77
C THR A 2 -26.16 13.08 5.00
N CYS A 3 -26.26 13.39 3.71
CA CYS A 3 -25.13 13.92 2.97
C CYS A 3 -24.87 15.34 3.45
N ASP A 4 -23.67 15.62 3.94
CA ASP A 4 -23.22 17.00 4.14
C ASP A 4 -22.98 17.60 2.76
N ARG A 5 -23.98 18.30 2.25
CA ARG A 5 -23.80 19.19 1.11
C ARG A 5 -22.99 20.38 1.58
N LEU A 6 -21.85 20.66 0.93
CA LEU A 6 -21.48 22.05 0.73
C LEU A 6 -22.47 22.56 -0.35
N ASP A 7 -23.43 23.39 0.06
CA ASP A 7 -24.47 23.92 -0.81
C ASP A 7 -23.89 24.52 -2.12
N GLY A 8 -24.37 24.04 -3.27
CA GLY A 8 -24.35 24.80 -4.53
C GLY A 8 -23.07 24.76 -5.36
N GLY A 9 -22.76 23.61 -5.97
CA GLY A 9 -21.82 23.55 -7.11
C GLY A 9 -20.33 23.55 -6.75
N GLU A 10 -19.98 23.38 -5.48
CA GLU A 10 -18.62 23.05 -5.07
C GLU A 10 -18.27 21.61 -5.50
N PRO A 11 -17.01 21.35 -5.90
CA PRO A 11 -16.56 20.00 -6.22
C PRO A 11 -16.71 19.07 -5.01
N LEU A 12 -16.85 17.76 -5.27
CA LEU A 12 -16.85 16.75 -4.22
C LEU A 12 -15.59 16.89 -3.36
N SER A 13 -15.74 16.80 -2.05
CA SER A 13 -14.63 17.00 -1.13
C SER A 13 -14.13 15.64 -0.64
N VAL A 14 -12.99 15.21 -1.17
CA VAL A 14 -12.22 14.08 -0.65
C VAL A 14 -11.36 14.59 0.52
N PRO A 15 -11.37 13.94 1.69
CA PRO A 15 -10.49 14.32 2.79
C PRO A 15 -9.01 14.23 2.39
N ALA A 16 -8.23 15.24 2.76
CA ALA A 16 -6.81 15.34 2.42
C ALA A 16 -5.94 14.42 3.28
N TRP A 17 -5.35 13.40 2.66
CA TRP A 17 -4.41 12.47 3.28
C TRP A 17 -3.12 12.37 2.46
N THR A 18 -2.01 12.15 3.16
CA THR A 18 -0.66 12.00 2.59
C THR A 18 0.12 11.03 3.46
N SER A 19 0.83 10.12 2.82
CA SER A 19 1.64 9.09 3.49
C SER A 19 3.09 9.53 3.70
N LEU A 20 3.61 10.36 2.79
CA LEU A 20 4.97 10.85 2.85
C LEU A 20 5.09 12.23 2.16
N PRO A 21 4.66 13.32 2.83
CA PRO A 21 4.55 14.64 2.19
C PRO A 21 5.84 15.17 1.55
N SER A 22 7.00 14.72 2.07
CA SER A 22 8.33 15.11 1.60
C SER A 22 8.82 14.33 0.39
N ALA A 23 8.12 13.26 -0.04
CA ALA A 23 8.55 12.52 -1.22
C ALA A 23 8.36 13.34 -2.50
N GLU A 24 9.35 13.26 -3.38
CA GLU A 24 9.31 13.94 -4.68
C GLU A 24 8.33 13.30 -5.66
N LYS A 25 8.13 11.98 -5.52
CA LYS A 25 7.21 11.17 -6.32
C LYS A 25 5.86 11.07 -5.61
N LYS A 26 4.77 11.21 -6.36
CA LYS A 26 3.39 11.14 -5.83
C LYS A 26 2.56 10.14 -6.61
N MET A 27 1.77 9.33 -5.90
CA MET A 27 0.66 8.59 -6.49
C MET A 27 -0.64 9.14 -5.88
N TYR A 28 -1.39 9.86 -6.70
CA TYR A 28 -2.64 10.50 -6.32
C TYR A 28 -3.80 9.51 -6.48
N LEU A 29 -4.60 9.34 -5.43
CA LEU A 29 -5.84 8.57 -5.45
C LEU A 29 -7.02 9.54 -5.62
N ASP A 30 -7.59 9.54 -6.82
CA ASP A 30 -8.69 10.40 -7.26
C ASP A 30 -10.01 9.66 -7.06
N PHE A 31 -10.81 10.10 -6.09
CA PHE A 31 -12.11 9.50 -5.76
C PHE A 31 -13.29 10.37 -6.20
N ASP A 32 -13.04 11.64 -6.56
CA ASP A 32 -14.05 12.60 -7.02
C ASP A 32 -14.36 12.49 -8.52
N GLY A 33 -13.66 11.59 -9.21
CA GLY A 33 -13.92 11.22 -10.59
C GLY A 33 -13.17 12.10 -11.57
N ASP A 34 -13.01 11.59 -12.79
CA ASP A 34 -12.19 12.23 -13.81
C ASP A 34 -13.00 12.57 -15.05
N ILE A 35 -13.08 13.86 -15.37
CA ILE A 35 -13.80 14.38 -16.55
C ILE A 35 -13.06 14.15 -17.88
N HIS A 36 -11.77 13.84 -17.84
CA HIS A 36 -10.88 13.69 -18.98
C HIS A 36 -10.26 12.29 -19.04
N ARG A 37 -11.09 11.25 -19.23
CA ARG A 37 -10.55 9.94 -19.64
C ARG A 37 -9.96 10.03 -21.04
N ASN A 38 -8.64 9.92 -21.16
CA ASN A 38 -7.93 9.93 -22.43
C ASN A 38 -7.01 8.71 -22.59
N TRP A 39 -7.54 7.49 -22.66
CA TRP A 39 -6.71 6.27 -22.73
C TRP A 39 -5.97 6.02 -24.08
N GLY A 40 -5.29 7.03 -24.62
CA GLY A 40 -4.42 7.00 -25.80
C GLY A 40 -5.01 6.29 -27.02
N SER A 41 -4.13 5.86 -27.93
CA SER A 41 -4.50 4.95 -29.03
C SER A 41 -4.80 3.53 -28.55
N TRP A 42 -4.61 3.23 -27.25
CA TRP A 42 -4.85 1.91 -26.67
C TRP A 42 -6.36 1.63 -26.55
N ALA A 43 -7.17 2.67 -26.33
CA ALA A 43 -8.63 2.63 -26.41
C ALA A 43 -9.14 2.09 -27.77
N ASP A 44 -8.47 2.46 -28.86
CA ASP A 44 -8.82 2.02 -30.22
C ASP A 44 -8.52 0.53 -30.46
N LEU A 45 -7.54 -0.04 -29.74
CA LEU A 45 -7.14 -1.45 -29.87
C LEU A 45 -8.20 -2.42 -29.31
N PHE A 46 -8.96 -1.98 -28.31
CA PHE A 46 -10.05 -2.76 -27.71
C PHE A 46 -11.44 -2.37 -28.26
N GLY A 47 -11.47 -1.52 -29.30
CA GLY A 47 -12.71 -1.09 -29.95
C GLY A 47 -13.58 -0.20 -29.07
N THR A 48 -13.03 0.39 -28.01
CA THR A 48 -13.72 1.26 -27.07
C THR A 48 -13.13 2.65 -27.14
N SER A 49 -13.49 3.43 -28.16
CA SER A 49 -13.21 4.87 -28.20
C SER A 49 -14.07 5.58 -27.14
N THR A 50 -13.74 5.41 -25.87
CA THR A 50 -14.58 5.91 -24.78
C THR A 50 -13.96 7.17 -24.22
N ASN A 51 -14.17 8.29 -24.91
CA ASN A 51 -14.06 9.61 -24.28
C ASN A 51 -15.29 9.75 -23.39
N GLY A 52 -15.10 9.95 -22.09
CA GLY A 52 -16.22 10.17 -21.16
C GLY A 52 -15.75 10.16 -19.71
N PRO A 53 -16.48 10.85 -18.83
CA PRO A 53 -16.09 10.97 -17.44
C PRO A 53 -16.08 9.60 -16.75
N ILE A 54 -15.15 9.41 -15.84
CA ILE A 54 -15.25 8.39 -14.79
C ILE A 54 -16.06 9.02 -13.65
N PRO A 55 -17.18 8.40 -13.23
CA PRO A 55 -17.92 8.93 -12.10
C PRO A 55 -17.08 8.86 -10.81
N PRO A 56 -17.41 9.68 -9.81
CA PRO A 56 -16.85 9.54 -8.47
C PRO A 56 -17.05 8.14 -7.89
N TYR A 57 -16.26 7.79 -6.87
CA TYR A 57 -16.49 6.59 -6.08
C TYR A 57 -17.89 6.61 -5.45
N ASP A 58 -18.66 5.56 -5.69
CA ASP A 58 -20.07 5.50 -5.32
C ASP A 58 -20.45 4.07 -4.91
N VAL A 59 -21.18 3.94 -3.80
CA VAL A 59 -21.70 2.65 -3.31
C VAL A 59 -23.20 2.70 -3.00
N ASP A 60 -23.83 3.87 -3.11
CA ASP A 60 -25.26 4.07 -2.84
C ASP A 60 -26.07 4.70 -3.99
N ALA A 61 -25.47 4.84 -5.18
CA ALA A 61 -26.03 5.41 -6.39
C ALA A 61 -26.37 6.91 -6.32
N ASP A 62 -25.68 7.68 -5.46
CA ASP A 62 -25.73 9.14 -5.39
C ASP A 62 -24.34 9.78 -5.59
N THR A 63 -23.93 9.90 -6.85
CA THR A 63 -22.66 10.54 -7.23
C THR A 63 -22.60 12.06 -6.99
N SER A 64 -23.59 12.65 -6.30
CA SER A 64 -23.63 14.09 -6.01
C SER A 64 -23.08 14.46 -4.63
N CYS A 65 -22.81 13.47 -3.78
CA CYS A 65 -22.16 13.61 -2.48
C CYS A 65 -21.40 12.33 -2.12
N PHE A 66 -20.61 12.38 -1.04
CA PHE A 66 -20.11 11.16 -0.39
C PHE A 66 -20.89 10.90 0.90
N SER A 67 -21.45 9.71 1.00
CA SER A 67 -22.00 9.13 2.22
C SER A 67 -20.89 8.85 3.25
N GLN A 68 -21.28 8.68 4.51
CA GLN A 68 -20.33 8.29 5.56
C GLN A 68 -19.62 6.96 5.23
N GLN A 69 -20.33 6.00 4.64
CA GLN A 69 -19.75 4.71 4.25
C GLN A 69 -18.68 4.87 3.17
N GLU A 70 -18.88 5.77 2.21
CA GLU A 70 -17.88 6.05 1.18
C GLU A 70 -16.64 6.71 1.75
N LEU A 71 -16.80 7.68 2.66
CA LEU A 71 -15.67 8.30 3.35
C LEU A 71 -14.86 7.29 4.17
N GLU A 72 -15.54 6.36 4.84
CA GLU A 72 -14.91 5.24 5.57
C GLU A 72 -14.18 4.28 4.60
N ASN A 73 -14.81 3.91 3.48
CA ASN A 73 -14.20 3.08 2.44
C ASN A 73 -12.96 3.74 1.82
N MET A 74 -13.02 5.03 1.48
CA MET A 74 -11.89 5.78 0.94
C MET A 74 -10.72 5.81 1.92
N ARG A 75 -11.00 5.97 3.22
CA ARG A 75 -9.96 5.94 4.24
C ARG A 75 -9.28 4.57 4.31
N GLU A 76 -10.06 3.50 4.27
CA GLU A 76 -9.54 2.13 4.25
C GLU A 76 -8.68 1.87 2.99
N ILE A 77 -9.19 2.22 1.80
CA ILE A 77 -8.44 2.12 0.53
C ILE A 77 -7.11 2.89 0.63
N PHE A 78 -7.14 4.13 1.14
CA PHE A 78 -5.93 4.93 1.33
C PHE A 78 -4.91 4.24 2.26
N GLU A 79 -5.35 3.68 3.39
CA GLU A 79 -4.45 3.02 4.36
C GLU A 79 -3.86 1.72 3.80
N ILE A 80 -4.62 0.97 3.00
CA ILE A 80 -4.14 -0.23 2.30
C ILE A 80 -3.05 0.12 1.29
N VAL A 81 -3.27 1.14 0.46
CA VAL A 81 -2.29 1.54 -0.57
C VAL A 81 -1.06 2.16 0.09
N LYS A 82 -1.26 2.97 1.13
CA LYS A 82 -0.18 3.52 1.96
C LYS A 82 0.70 2.42 2.57
N GLU A 83 0.13 1.34 3.10
CA GLU A 83 0.88 0.20 3.63
C GLU A 83 1.81 -0.40 2.57
N LYS A 84 1.24 -0.67 1.39
CA LYS A 84 1.93 -1.32 0.27
C LYS A 84 3.12 -0.55 -0.24
N PHE A 85 3.02 0.77 -0.23
CA PHE A 85 4.09 1.65 -0.65
C PHE A 85 4.93 2.20 0.50
N SER A 86 4.65 1.82 1.75
CA SER A 86 5.36 2.32 2.93
C SER A 86 6.88 2.19 2.88
N PRO A 87 7.50 1.16 2.25
CA PRO A 87 8.96 1.06 2.13
C PRO A 87 9.59 2.03 1.13
N PHE A 88 8.82 2.68 0.26
CA PHE A 88 9.33 3.44 -0.89
C PHE A 88 9.23 4.95 -0.67
N GLN A 89 10.10 5.70 -1.36
CA GLN A 89 10.09 7.17 -1.39
C GLN A 89 9.04 7.69 -2.37
N ILE A 90 7.77 7.41 -2.08
CA ILE A 90 6.60 7.88 -2.81
C ILE A 90 5.51 8.31 -1.83
N ASP A 91 4.83 9.40 -2.16
CA ASP A 91 3.70 9.90 -1.42
C ASP A 91 2.41 9.34 -2.04
N ILE A 92 1.80 8.36 -1.39
CA ILE A 92 0.39 8.03 -1.60
C ILE A 92 -0.45 9.15 -0.99
N THR A 93 -1.27 9.82 -1.79
CA THR A 93 -1.98 11.04 -1.42
C THR A 93 -3.38 11.12 -2.05
N THR A 94 -4.32 11.77 -1.37
CA THR A 94 -5.62 12.20 -1.94
C THR A 94 -5.66 13.68 -2.27
N ILE A 95 -4.51 14.36 -2.15
CA ILE A 95 -4.33 15.76 -2.51
C ILE A 95 -3.87 15.83 -3.97
N ASP A 96 -4.67 16.44 -4.84
CA ASP A 96 -4.36 16.64 -6.26
C ASP A 96 -2.98 17.33 -6.42
N PRO A 97 -2.03 16.70 -7.13
CA PRO A 97 -0.70 17.29 -7.37
C PRO A 97 -0.73 18.45 -8.39
N PHE A 98 -1.87 18.74 -9.02
CA PHE A 98 -2.11 19.72 -10.10
C PHE A 98 -1.36 19.45 -11.42
N SER A 99 -0.32 18.63 -11.38
CA SER A 99 0.45 18.18 -12.55
C SER A 99 0.73 16.69 -12.42
N LEU A 100 0.63 15.98 -13.54
CA LEU A 100 0.98 14.56 -13.68
C LEU A 100 2.23 14.44 -14.56
N ASP A 101 3.32 15.10 -14.17
CA ASP A 101 4.59 15.05 -14.90
C ASP A 101 5.26 13.67 -14.79
N ASP A 102 5.81 13.19 -15.91
CA ASP A 102 6.51 11.90 -15.97
C ASP A 102 7.62 11.79 -14.92
N GLY A 103 7.62 10.67 -14.20
CA GLY A 103 8.56 10.35 -13.13
C GLY A 103 8.32 11.14 -11.84
N ARG A 104 7.29 11.98 -11.77
CA ARG A 104 6.98 12.86 -10.63
C ARG A 104 5.62 12.57 -10.02
N ALA A 105 4.58 12.47 -10.83
CA ALA A 105 3.23 12.29 -10.32
C ALA A 105 2.40 11.39 -11.26
N GLY A 106 1.76 10.39 -10.66
CA GLY A 106 0.77 9.54 -11.30
C GLY A 106 -0.57 9.65 -10.58
N LYS A 107 -1.63 9.23 -11.25
CA LYS A 107 -2.99 9.26 -10.74
C LYS A 107 -3.66 7.91 -10.90
N ILE A 108 -4.35 7.43 -9.88
CA ILE A 108 -5.30 6.32 -9.98
C ILE A 108 -6.69 6.90 -9.73
N VAL A 109 -7.54 6.84 -10.74
CA VAL A 109 -8.94 7.25 -10.62
C VAL A 109 -9.75 6.05 -10.15
N VAL A 110 -10.47 6.21 -9.04
CA VAL A 110 -11.24 5.15 -8.39
C VAL A 110 -12.73 5.49 -8.47
N GLY A 111 -13.45 4.74 -9.30
CA GLY A 111 -14.88 4.93 -9.49
C GLY A 111 -15.42 4.31 -10.78
N GLY A 112 -16.74 4.15 -10.82
CA GLY A 112 -17.45 3.55 -11.93
C GLY A 112 -17.30 2.04 -12.02
N ASP A 113 -18.04 1.45 -12.96
CA ASP A 113 -18.24 0.00 -13.08
C ASP A 113 -17.28 -0.70 -14.08
N GLY A 114 -16.37 0.06 -14.70
CA GLY A 114 -15.45 -0.47 -15.72
C GLY A 114 -16.12 -0.91 -17.03
N ALA A 115 -17.41 -0.63 -17.27
CA ALA A 115 -18.15 -1.10 -18.46
C ALA A 115 -17.49 -0.68 -19.79
N TRP A 116 -16.73 0.41 -19.78
CA TRP A 116 -16.01 0.92 -20.93
C TRP A 116 -14.75 0.11 -21.27
N TYR A 117 -14.15 -0.59 -20.31
CA TYR A 117 -13.01 -1.47 -20.51
C TYR A 117 -13.44 -2.94 -20.65
N GLY A 118 -14.46 -3.34 -19.88
CA GLY A 118 -15.17 -4.61 -20.03
C GLY A 118 -14.48 -5.83 -19.39
N ARG A 119 -13.39 -5.65 -18.63
CA ARG A 119 -12.69 -6.72 -17.90
C ARG A 119 -11.91 -6.19 -16.69
N GLY A 120 -11.50 -7.09 -15.78
CA GLY A 120 -10.62 -6.78 -14.66
C GLY A 120 -11.25 -5.91 -13.56
N GLY A 121 -10.50 -5.66 -12.48
CA GLY A 121 -10.84 -4.70 -11.42
C GLY A 121 -10.31 -3.29 -11.67
N GLY A 122 -9.43 -3.14 -12.65
CA GLY A 122 -8.81 -1.89 -13.05
C GLY A 122 -8.00 -2.04 -14.33
N VAL A 123 -7.32 -0.96 -14.72
CA VAL A 123 -6.34 -0.95 -15.80
C VAL A 123 -5.34 0.20 -15.65
N ALA A 124 -4.06 -0.09 -15.88
CA ALA A 124 -2.93 0.83 -15.95
C ALA A 124 -2.04 0.49 -17.15
N ILE A 125 -1.42 1.50 -17.77
CA ILE A 125 -0.37 1.28 -18.77
C ILE A 125 0.94 0.95 -18.05
N GLY A 126 1.58 -0.15 -18.46
CA GLY A 126 2.91 -0.54 -18.01
C GLY A 126 3.94 0.58 -18.21
N GLY A 127 4.53 1.07 -17.12
CA GLY A 127 5.48 2.19 -17.15
C GLY A 127 4.86 3.55 -17.47
N GLY A 128 3.53 3.67 -17.37
CA GLY A 128 2.78 4.92 -17.55
C GLY A 128 3.43 6.05 -16.79
N PHE A 129 3.70 5.87 -15.48
CA PHE A 129 4.35 6.82 -14.57
C PHE A 129 5.65 7.43 -15.11
N TYR A 130 6.32 6.75 -16.04
CA TYR A 130 7.62 7.13 -16.61
C TYR A 130 7.53 7.62 -18.06
N GLY A 131 6.34 7.95 -18.55
CA GLY A 131 6.12 8.51 -19.89
C GLY A 131 5.99 7.47 -21.01
N LEU A 132 5.77 6.19 -20.68
CA LEU A 132 5.43 5.15 -21.68
C LEU A 132 3.95 5.14 -22.06
N GLY A 133 3.14 5.98 -21.43
CA GLY A 133 1.70 6.15 -21.64
C GLY A 133 1.20 7.34 -20.85
N GLU A 134 -0.11 7.39 -20.59
CA GLU A 134 -0.64 8.39 -19.66
C GLU A 134 -0.25 8.06 -18.21
N ASN A 135 0.00 9.10 -17.42
CA ASN A 135 0.23 9.01 -15.97
C ASN A 135 -1.08 8.82 -15.20
N VAL A 136 -2.01 8.04 -15.76
CA VAL A 136 -3.31 7.75 -15.19
C VAL A 136 -3.56 6.24 -15.27
N GLY A 137 -4.02 5.65 -14.17
CA GLY A 137 -4.63 4.33 -14.10
C GLY A 137 -6.05 4.44 -13.57
N TYR A 138 -6.83 3.38 -13.72
CA TYR A 138 -8.23 3.35 -13.33
C TYR A 138 -8.57 2.10 -12.53
N VAL A 139 -9.39 2.24 -11.50
CA VAL A 139 -9.91 1.13 -10.69
C VAL A 139 -11.42 1.31 -10.51
N TRP A 140 -12.14 0.21 -10.64
CA TRP A 140 -13.60 0.20 -10.54
C TRP A 140 -14.03 0.08 -9.08
N ASP A 141 -15.15 0.72 -8.73
CA ASP A 141 -15.69 0.63 -7.36
C ASP A 141 -16.33 -0.73 -7.06
N SER A 142 -16.78 -1.48 -8.07
CA SER A 142 -17.35 -2.83 -7.92
C SER A 142 -16.27 -3.86 -7.55
N PRO A 143 -16.47 -4.70 -6.51
CA PRO A 143 -17.74 -5.07 -5.86
C PRO A 143 -18.12 -4.27 -4.60
N HIS A 144 -17.66 -3.03 -4.47
CA HIS A 144 -17.83 -2.13 -3.31
C HIS A 144 -17.17 -2.67 -2.03
N ASP A 145 -16.13 -3.48 -2.20
CA ASP A 145 -15.27 -3.96 -1.11
C ASP A 145 -13.98 -3.11 -1.07
N PRO A 146 -13.77 -2.27 -0.04
CA PRO A 146 -12.62 -1.39 0.03
C PRO A 146 -11.29 -2.17 0.06
N ARG A 147 -11.28 -3.42 0.53
CA ARG A 147 -10.08 -4.25 0.49
C ARG A 147 -9.73 -4.67 -0.93
N TYR A 148 -10.73 -5.12 -1.69
CA TYR A 148 -10.55 -5.46 -3.11
C TYR A 148 -10.09 -4.23 -3.91
N VAL A 149 -10.74 -3.09 -3.70
CA VAL A 149 -10.41 -1.84 -4.39
C VAL A 149 -9.00 -1.36 -4.02
N GLY A 150 -8.62 -1.40 -2.74
CA GLY A 150 -7.28 -1.02 -2.29
C GLY A 150 -6.15 -1.92 -2.85
N GLU A 151 -6.39 -3.23 -2.94
CA GLU A 151 -5.46 -4.16 -3.62
C GLU A 151 -5.36 -3.85 -5.12
N ALA A 152 -6.49 -3.58 -5.79
CA ALA A 152 -6.50 -3.21 -7.21
C ALA A 152 -5.78 -1.88 -7.46
N VAL A 153 -5.98 -0.85 -6.62
CA VAL A 153 -5.26 0.43 -6.73
C VAL A 153 -3.74 0.22 -6.65
N ALA A 154 -3.27 -0.60 -5.70
CA ALA A 154 -1.85 -0.89 -5.61
C ALA A 154 -1.32 -1.70 -6.80
N HIS A 155 -2.13 -2.61 -7.34
CA HIS A 155 -1.82 -3.39 -8.55
C HIS A 155 -1.66 -2.49 -9.78
N GLU A 156 -2.64 -1.62 -10.04
CA GLU A 156 -2.59 -0.70 -11.18
C GLU A 156 -1.47 0.34 -11.03
N ALA A 157 -1.23 0.84 -9.81
CA ALA A 157 -0.06 1.67 -9.53
C ALA A 157 1.25 0.91 -9.81
N GLY A 158 1.32 -0.40 -9.50
CA GLY A 158 2.45 -1.26 -9.83
C GLY A 158 2.71 -1.36 -11.33
N HIS A 159 1.66 -1.51 -12.14
CA HIS A 159 1.78 -1.43 -13.60
C HIS A 159 2.32 -0.08 -14.08
N MET A 160 1.76 1.03 -13.58
CA MET A 160 2.28 2.36 -13.91
C MET A 160 3.78 2.50 -13.58
N LEU A 161 4.24 1.82 -12.53
CA LEU A 161 5.63 1.78 -12.10
C LEU A 161 6.49 0.71 -12.81
N GLY A 162 5.94 0.04 -13.83
CA GLY A 162 6.67 -0.86 -14.71
C GLY A 162 6.66 -2.34 -14.30
N LEU A 163 5.81 -2.73 -13.36
CA LEU A 163 5.65 -4.14 -12.97
C LEU A 163 4.71 -4.88 -13.93
N LYS A 164 5.03 -6.14 -14.22
CA LYS A 164 4.15 -7.11 -14.88
C LYS A 164 3.32 -7.88 -13.85
N HIS A 165 2.31 -8.64 -14.29
CA HIS A 165 1.58 -9.54 -13.40
C HIS A 165 2.53 -10.59 -12.82
N GLN A 166 2.32 -10.98 -11.57
CA GLN A 166 2.95 -12.13 -10.94
C GLN A 166 2.05 -13.35 -11.11
N SER A 167 2.54 -14.34 -11.86
CA SER A 167 1.73 -15.47 -12.33
C SER A 167 2.17 -16.79 -11.72
N LEU A 168 1.29 -17.78 -11.81
CA LEU A 168 1.53 -19.16 -11.42
C LEU A 168 1.75 -20.02 -12.66
N TYR A 169 2.90 -20.69 -12.70
CA TYR A 169 3.30 -21.62 -13.75
C TYR A 169 3.54 -23.03 -13.19
N ASP A 170 3.25 -24.05 -14.00
CA ASP A 170 3.69 -25.44 -13.81
C ASP A 170 4.63 -25.80 -14.98
N GLY A 171 5.94 -25.77 -14.72
CA GLY A 171 6.95 -25.76 -15.77
C GLY A 171 6.80 -24.54 -16.68
N GLU A 172 6.63 -24.76 -17.98
CA GLU A 172 6.40 -23.70 -18.98
C GLU A 172 4.91 -23.36 -19.17
N THR A 173 4.00 -24.06 -18.48
CA THR A 173 2.56 -23.89 -18.66
C THR A 173 2.01 -22.86 -17.67
N LEU A 174 1.39 -21.80 -18.19
CA LEU A 174 0.65 -20.84 -17.37
C LEU A 174 -0.58 -21.53 -16.76
N VAL A 175 -0.62 -21.60 -15.42
CA VAL A 175 -1.73 -22.17 -14.65
C VAL A 175 -2.72 -21.09 -14.26
N ASN A 176 -2.22 -19.94 -13.82
CA ASN A 176 -3.03 -18.78 -13.46
C ASN A 176 -2.23 -17.50 -13.68
N GLU A 177 -2.78 -16.56 -14.44
CA GLU A 177 -2.16 -15.25 -14.68
C GLU A 177 -1.98 -14.45 -13.39
N TYR A 178 -2.92 -14.56 -12.45
CA TYR A 178 -2.89 -13.80 -11.20
C TYR A 178 -2.62 -14.73 -10.02
N ARG A 179 -1.34 -14.84 -9.65
CA ARG A 179 -0.93 -15.61 -8.47
C ARG A 179 -1.54 -14.99 -7.22
N ARG A 180 -2.12 -15.82 -6.36
CA ARG A 180 -2.71 -15.37 -5.08
C ARG A 180 -1.61 -14.82 -4.16
N GLU A 181 -2.02 -14.04 -3.17
CA GLU A 181 -1.17 -13.50 -2.10
C GLU A 181 -0.19 -12.38 -2.50
N LEU A 182 -0.04 -12.08 -3.79
CA LEU A 182 0.88 -11.06 -4.31
C LEU A 182 0.13 -9.84 -4.86
N ILE A 183 0.70 -8.65 -4.67
CA ILE A 183 0.12 -7.37 -5.12
C ILE A 183 -0.08 -7.40 -6.64
N MET A 184 0.97 -7.75 -7.39
CA MET A 184 0.88 -7.90 -8.86
C MET A 184 0.15 -9.17 -9.31
N GLY A 185 -0.60 -9.83 -8.42
CA GLY A 185 -1.47 -10.96 -8.72
C GLY A 185 -2.87 -10.75 -8.11
N ARG A 186 -3.26 -11.61 -7.16
CA ARG A 186 -4.52 -11.54 -6.40
C ARG A 186 -4.23 -11.39 -4.91
N GLY A 187 -3.80 -10.20 -4.51
CA GLY A 187 -3.42 -9.84 -3.14
C GLY A 187 -4.58 -9.82 -2.14
N ASP A 188 -5.82 -9.81 -2.63
CA ASP A 188 -7.06 -9.86 -1.86
C ASP A 188 -7.45 -11.30 -1.42
N ILE A 189 -6.80 -12.34 -1.95
CA ILE A 189 -7.18 -13.75 -1.71
C ILE A 189 -6.09 -14.50 -0.94
N ASP A 190 -6.51 -15.31 0.03
CA ASP A 190 -5.69 -16.25 0.83
C ASP A 190 -4.55 -15.63 1.67
N THR A 191 -4.42 -14.31 1.68
CA THR A 191 -3.51 -13.53 2.54
C THR A 191 -4.28 -12.41 3.23
N PRO A 192 -3.83 -11.87 4.37
CA PRO A 192 -4.45 -10.67 4.96
C PRO A 192 -4.22 -9.41 4.13
N GLY A 193 -3.03 -9.25 3.57
CA GLY A 193 -2.72 -8.27 2.53
C GLY A 193 -1.74 -8.83 1.51
N GLY A 194 -1.88 -8.42 0.25
CA GLY A 194 -0.96 -8.75 -0.82
C GLY A 194 0.45 -8.22 -0.54
N ARG A 195 1.48 -9.01 -0.86
CA ARG A 195 2.90 -8.63 -0.73
C ARG A 195 3.57 -8.42 -2.09
N TRP A 196 4.64 -7.63 -2.11
CA TRP A 196 5.58 -7.63 -3.25
C TRP A 196 6.24 -9.00 -3.36
N GLY A 197 6.48 -9.49 -4.57
CA GLY A 197 6.91 -10.88 -4.77
C GLY A 197 8.11 -11.05 -5.71
N VAL A 198 8.71 -12.23 -5.62
CA VAL A 198 9.49 -12.82 -6.73
C VAL A 198 8.66 -13.90 -7.37
N GLY A 199 8.58 -13.88 -8.69
CA GLY A 199 7.91 -14.93 -9.43
C GLY A 199 8.14 -14.83 -10.91
N THR A 200 7.51 -15.76 -11.62
CA THR A 200 7.42 -15.70 -13.08
C THR A 200 6.31 -14.72 -13.43
N SER A 201 6.63 -13.73 -14.23
CA SER A 201 5.64 -12.73 -14.62
C SER A 201 4.92 -13.10 -15.91
N THR A 202 3.83 -12.41 -16.19
CA THR A 202 3.27 -12.28 -17.54
C THR A 202 2.96 -10.82 -17.80
N GLY A 203 3.25 -10.33 -19.00
CA GLY A 203 2.93 -8.97 -19.42
C GLY A 203 1.75 -8.94 -20.38
N ILE A 204 1.11 -7.78 -20.47
CA ILE A 204 0.35 -7.43 -21.68
C ILE A 204 1.24 -6.46 -22.45
N ASP A 205 2.27 -6.97 -23.13
CA ASP A 205 3.24 -6.13 -23.85
C ASP A 205 2.83 -5.89 -25.32
N SER A 206 1.67 -6.38 -25.76
CA SER A 206 1.28 -6.29 -27.16
C SER A 206 0.29 -5.16 -27.42
N PHE A 207 0.58 -4.38 -28.46
CA PHE A 207 -0.33 -3.42 -29.10
C PHE A 207 -1.59 -4.09 -29.71
N ASP A 208 -1.86 -5.37 -29.46
CA ASP A 208 -3.06 -6.07 -29.93
C ASP A 208 -3.89 -6.69 -28.78
N GLY A 209 -3.48 -6.47 -27.52
CA GLY A 209 -4.17 -7.01 -26.35
C GLY A 209 -3.99 -8.52 -26.16
N SER A 210 -3.07 -9.16 -26.87
CA SER A 210 -2.61 -10.49 -26.53
C SER A 210 -1.76 -10.47 -25.25
N ILE A 211 -2.02 -11.43 -24.36
CA ILE A 211 -1.17 -11.68 -23.19
C ILE A 211 0.20 -12.08 -23.72
N ASP A 212 1.20 -11.23 -23.49
CA ASP A 212 2.59 -11.61 -23.69
C ASP A 212 2.94 -12.59 -22.58
N ARG A 213 3.07 -13.86 -22.96
CA ARG A 213 3.50 -14.94 -22.08
C ARG A 213 5.02 -14.87 -21.85
N ASP A 214 5.53 -13.68 -21.61
CA ASP A 214 6.91 -13.46 -21.19
C ASP A 214 7.06 -14.10 -19.81
N SER A 215 7.42 -15.39 -19.79
CA SER A 215 7.65 -16.17 -18.59
C SER A 215 9.00 -15.82 -17.94
N SER A 216 9.37 -14.53 -17.94
CA SER A 216 10.61 -14.07 -17.33
C SER A 216 10.43 -13.90 -15.82
N PRO A 217 11.47 -14.17 -15.02
CA PRO A 217 11.41 -13.89 -13.59
C PRO A 217 11.40 -12.39 -13.33
N GLN A 218 10.49 -11.92 -12.48
CA GLN A 218 10.45 -10.56 -11.96
C GLN A 218 10.51 -10.58 -10.43
N ASP A 219 11.46 -9.83 -9.88
CA ASP A 219 11.48 -9.39 -8.49
C ASP A 219 10.87 -7.98 -8.46
N ASP A 220 9.71 -7.83 -7.84
CA ASP A 220 8.95 -6.58 -7.86
C ASP A 220 9.73 -5.42 -7.22
N ILE A 221 10.38 -5.65 -6.07
CA ILE A 221 11.13 -4.60 -5.38
C ILE A 221 12.36 -4.19 -6.21
N ALA A 222 13.11 -5.17 -6.71
CA ALA A 222 14.27 -4.88 -7.56
C ALA A 222 13.86 -4.12 -8.83
N LYS A 223 12.72 -4.48 -9.44
CA LYS A 223 12.18 -3.80 -10.62
C LYS A 223 11.78 -2.36 -10.29
N LEU A 224 11.01 -2.12 -9.22
CA LEU A 224 10.64 -0.77 -8.77
C LEU A 224 11.88 0.11 -8.52
N GLN A 225 12.90 -0.44 -7.85
CA GLN A 225 14.17 0.28 -7.64
C GLN A 225 14.89 0.60 -8.96
N SER A 226 14.90 -0.33 -9.92
CA SER A 226 15.53 -0.13 -11.22
C SER A 226 14.85 0.97 -12.05
N GLU A 227 13.54 1.14 -11.88
CA GLU A 227 12.74 2.24 -12.45
C GLU A 227 12.88 3.54 -11.62
N GLY A 228 13.78 3.56 -10.62
CA GLY A 228 14.11 4.73 -9.83
C GLY A 228 13.18 5.01 -8.67
N LEU A 229 12.31 4.08 -8.27
CA LEU A 229 11.56 4.20 -7.02
C LEU A 229 12.45 3.74 -5.85
N ALA A 230 13.09 4.71 -5.19
CA ALA A 230 14.01 4.43 -4.11
C ALA A 230 13.30 3.86 -2.87
N ILE A 231 13.96 2.95 -2.16
CA ILE A 231 13.57 2.56 -0.80
C ILE A 231 13.86 3.73 0.16
N ARG A 232 13.07 3.87 1.21
CA ARG A 232 13.25 4.90 2.23
C ARG A 232 14.58 4.71 2.96
N PRO A 233 15.20 5.79 3.44
CA PRO A 233 16.27 5.68 4.42
C PRO A 233 15.75 4.99 5.70
N ASP A 234 16.59 4.19 6.33
CA ASP A 234 16.36 3.69 7.69
C ASP A 234 16.24 4.88 8.65
N MET A 235 15.12 4.96 9.36
CA MET A 235 14.82 6.03 10.32
C MET A 235 14.94 5.58 11.78
N VAL A 236 15.07 4.28 12.05
CA VAL A 236 15.10 3.70 13.40
C VAL A 236 16.26 2.75 13.52
N GLY A 237 17.23 3.12 14.36
CA GLY A 237 18.50 2.41 14.37
C GLY A 237 18.40 0.92 14.70
N ASN A 238 19.23 0.14 14.03
CA ASN A 238 19.26 -1.32 14.03
C ASN A 238 19.86 -2.02 15.27
N SER A 239 20.03 -1.30 16.38
CA SER A 239 20.68 -1.81 17.59
C SER A 239 20.33 -1.03 18.85
N ILE A 240 20.60 -1.61 20.03
CA ILE A 240 20.51 -0.91 21.32
C ILE A 240 21.26 0.43 21.32
N SER A 241 22.45 0.47 20.70
CA SER A 241 23.30 1.67 20.70
C SER A 241 22.78 2.81 19.81
N THR A 242 21.90 2.47 18.87
CA THR A 242 21.31 3.39 17.90
C THR A 242 19.80 3.52 18.08
N ALA A 243 19.26 3.00 19.19
CA ALA A 243 17.83 2.92 19.40
C ALA A 243 17.17 4.30 19.47
N THR A 244 15.99 4.42 18.85
CA THR A 244 15.21 5.66 18.85
C THR A 244 14.42 5.78 20.17
N PRO A 245 14.53 6.89 20.92
CA PRO A 245 13.74 7.08 22.13
C PRO A 245 12.24 7.16 21.83
N MET A 246 11.42 6.36 22.51
CA MET A 246 9.97 6.46 22.39
C MET A 246 9.46 7.73 23.09
N GLY A 247 8.52 8.42 22.44
CA GLY A 247 7.88 9.62 22.97
C GLY A 247 6.87 9.27 24.07
N LEU A 248 6.80 10.09 25.12
CA LEU A 248 5.74 10.01 26.12
C LEU A 248 4.47 10.70 25.60
N SER A 249 3.36 9.98 25.65
CA SER A 249 2.00 10.47 25.38
C SER A 249 1.11 10.33 26.63
N GLU A 250 -0.13 10.82 26.56
CA GLU A 250 -1.12 10.62 27.62
C GLU A 250 -1.47 9.14 27.86
N PHE A 251 -1.22 8.27 26.87
CA PHE A 251 -1.49 6.83 26.93
C PHE A 251 -0.24 5.97 27.19
N GLY A 252 0.91 6.59 27.47
CA GLY A 252 2.19 5.91 27.68
C GLY A 252 3.19 6.19 26.56
N PHE A 253 4.17 5.30 26.40
CA PHE A 253 5.20 5.45 25.37
C PHE A 253 4.67 5.02 24.00
N ALA A 254 4.93 5.81 22.97
CA ALA A 254 4.57 5.50 21.58
C ALA A 254 5.69 5.88 20.62
N ALA A 255 5.80 5.11 19.54
CA ALA A 255 6.64 5.39 18.40
C ALA A 255 6.02 4.73 17.16
N GLU A 256 6.36 5.25 15.99
CA GLU A 256 6.00 4.68 14.69
C GLU A 256 7.29 4.39 13.93
N GLY A 257 7.23 3.44 13.01
CA GLY A 257 8.36 2.98 12.21
C GLY A 257 7.88 2.27 10.95
N VAL A 258 8.82 2.03 10.04
CA VAL A 258 8.61 1.24 8.83
C VAL A 258 9.82 0.35 8.71
N LEU A 259 9.61 -0.96 8.61
CA LEU A 259 10.67 -1.88 8.25
C LEU A 259 10.82 -1.85 6.73
N GLU A 260 11.69 -0.99 6.22
CA GLU A 260 11.69 -0.68 4.79
C GLU A 260 12.37 -1.75 3.91
N ARG A 261 13.01 -2.74 4.53
CA ARG A 261 13.77 -3.77 3.82
C ARG A 261 13.86 -5.07 4.60
N LYS A 262 14.14 -6.15 3.87
CA LYS A 262 14.38 -7.46 4.46
C LYS A 262 15.56 -7.43 5.44
N GLY A 263 15.32 -7.97 6.64
CA GLY A 263 16.33 -8.08 7.70
C GLY A 263 16.50 -6.83 8.55
N ASP A 264 15.70 -5.79 8.29
CA ASP A 264 15.64 -4.60 9.12
C ASP A 264 15.07 -4.88 10.52
N VAL A 265 15.55 -4.12 11.50
CA VAL A 265 15.19 -4.24 12.90
C VAL A 265 15.11 -2.86 13.53
N ASP A 266 13.91 -2.42 13.85
CA ASP A 266 13.70 -1.16 14.53
C ASP A 266 13.95 -1.32 16.04
N PHE A 267 15.02 -0.70 16.57
CA PHE A 267 15.20 -0.59 18.03
C PHE A 267 14.66 0.72 18.58
N TYR A 268 13.84 0.59 19.62
CA TYR A 268 13.34 1.71 20.41
C TYR A 268 13.81 1.62 21.87
N SER A 269 13.95 2.76 22.54
CA SER A 269 14.29 2.81 23.97
C SER A 269 13.16 3.41 24.80
N ILE A 270 12.82 2.74 25.90
CA ILE A 270 11.94 3.26 26.95
C ILE A 270 12.78 3.50 28.21
N ASN A 271 12.75 4.73 28.71
CA ASN A 271 13.55 5.15 29.86
C ASN A 271 12.67 5.41 31.08
N SER A 272 13.30 5.35 32.27
CA SER A 272 12.67 5.77 33.53
C SER A 272 11.45 4.95 33.96
N ILE A 273 11.46 3.64 33.71
CA ILE A 273 10.43 2.74 34.23
C ILE A 273 10.58 2.64 35.74
N ALA A 274 9.51 2.91 36.48
CA ALA A 274 9.53 2.83 37.94
C ALA A 274 9.54 1.38 38.43
N ALA A 275 10.17 1.15 39.57
CA ALA A 275 10.11 -0.15 40.24
C ALA A 275 8.65 -0.49 40.62
N GLY A 276 8.26 -1.74 40.42
CA GLY A 276 6.91 -2.23 40.69
C GLY A 276 5.89 -1.92 39.59
N SER A 277 6.29 -1.28 38.49
CA SER A 277 5.41 -1.06 37.34
C SER A 277 5.20 -2.33 36.51
N ARG A 278 3.98 -2.48 35.98
CA ARG A 278 3.65 -3.44 34.93
C ARG A 278 3.73 -2.70 33.60
N LEU A 279 4.56 -3.20 32.69
CA LEU A 279 4.73 -2.65 31.35
C LEU A 279 4.08 -3.62 30.35
N SER A 280 3.12 -3.09 29.58
CA SER A 280 2.48 -3.79 28.46
C SER A 280 2.97 -3.11 27.20
N ILE A 281 3.64 -3.88 26.33
CA ILE A 281 4.22 -3.38 25.08
C ILE A 281 3.45 -4.05 23.96
N SER A 282 2.94 -3.26 23.04
CA SER A 282 2.27 -3.76 21.84
C SER A 282 2.90 -3.16 20.60
N VAL A 283 3.12 -3.98 19.58
CA VAL A 283 3.33 -3.52 18.21
C VAL A 283 2.04 -3.78 17.44
N LYS A 284 1.64 -2.80 16.64
CA LYS A 284 0.46 -2.90 15.79
C LYS A 284 0.88 -2.69 14.36
N ALA A 285 0.65 -3.67 13.49
CA ALA A 285 0.78 -3.46 12.06
C ALA A 285 -0.42 -2.65 11.54
N ASN A 286 -0.47 -2.43 10.23
CA ASN A 286 -1.62 -1.79 9.62
C ASN A 286 -2.89 -2.62 9.90
N ALA A 287 -3.97 -1.93 10.31
CA ALA A 287 -5.24 -2.58 10.59
C ALA A 287 -5.90 -3.14 9.31
N TRP A 288 -5.57 -2.58 8.14
CA TRP A 288 -6.14 -2.92 6.85
C TRP A 288 -5.08 -3.49 5.92
N ALA A 289 -5.30 -4.73 5.48
CA ALA A 289 -4.39 -5.48 4.61
C ALA A 289 -2.91 -5.44 5.06
N PRO A 290 -2.59 -5.84 6.31
CA PRO A 290 -1.23 -5.79 6.83
C PRO A 290 -0.27 -6.60 5.97
N MET A 291 0.93 -6.05 5.77
CA MET A 291 2.02 -6.75 5.09
C MET A 291 3.05 -7.34 6.05
N LEU A 292 3.18 -6.76 7.25
CA LEU A 292 4.13 -7.16 8.27
C LEU A 292 3.50 -8.15 9.25
N ASP A 293 4.06 -9.35 9.34
CA ASP A 293 3.93 -10.25 10.51
C ASP A 293 5.03 -9.87 11.52
N PRO A 294 4.73 -9.13 12.61
CA PRO A 294 5.75 -8.56 13.46
C PRO A 294 6.23 -9.54 14.54
N ARG A 295 7.52 -9.44 14.86
CA ARG A 295 8.16 -10.07 16.01
C ARG A 295 8.64 -8.98 16.95
N LEU A 296 8.13 -9.02 18.17
CA LEU A 296 8.44 -8.09 19.25
C LEU A 296 9.43 -8.73 20.20
N GLU A 297 10.52 -8.04 20.53
CA GLU A 297 11.51 -8.47 21.51
C GLU A 297 11.81 -7.36 22.50
N VAL A 298 12.03 -7.72 23.77
CA VAL A 298 12.40 -6.76 24.81
C VAL A 298 13.74 -7.13 25.41
N TYR A 299 14.65 -6.15 25.49
CA TYR A 299 16.00 -6.29 25.97
C TYR A 299 16.28 -5.37 27.16
N THR A 300 17.11 -5.83 28.08
CA THR A 300 17.69 -5.00 29.14
C THR A 300 18.80 -4.09 28.60
N VAL A 301 19.30 -3.17 29.44
CA VAL A 301 20.37 -2.22 29.08
C VAL A 301 21.71 -2.87 28.72
N ASP A 302 21.97 -4.08 29.21
CA ASP A 302 23.15 -4.90 28.89
C ASP A 302 22.95 -5.78 27.66
N GLY A 303 21.78 -5.71 27.01
CA GLY A 303 21.46 -6.48 25.81
C GLY A 303 20.97 -7.91 26.07
N THR A 304 20.58 -8.22 27.30
CA THR A 304 19.97 -9.51 27.62
C THR A 304 18.51 -9.51 27.19
N LEU A 305 18.09 -10.53 26.41
CA LEU A 305 16.69 -10.72 26.02
C LEU A 305 15.85 -11.06 27.25
N VAL A 306 14.87 -10.20 27.56
CA VAL A 306 13.85 -10.42 28.60
C VAL A 306 12.79 -11.38 28.11
N GLY A 307 12.37 -11.23 26.86
CA GLY A 307 11.43 -12.11 26.19
C GLY A 307 10.96 -11.54 24.86
N SER A 308 10.09 -12.29 24.19
CA SER A 308 9.57 -11.96 22.87
C SER A 308 8.11 -12.36 22.71
N SER A 309 7.43 -11.75 21.75
CA SER A 309 6.09 -12.13 21.26
C SER A 309 6.14 -12.29 19.75
N GLU A 310 5.61 -13.40 19.27
CA GLU A 310 5.55 -13.78 17.87
C GLU A 310 4.44 -14.83 17.73
N THR A 311 3.34 -14.47 17.06
CA THR A 311 2.17 -15.31 16.90
C THR A 311 1.83 -15.37 15.42
N ALA A 312 2.09 -16.52 14.79
CA ALA A 312 1.88 -16.69 13.36
C ALA A 312 0.45 -16.28 12.93
N GLY A 313 0.37 -15.37 11.95
CA GLY A 313 -0.89 -14.86 11.42
C GLY A 313 -1.60 -13.85 12.32
N VAL A 314 -0.92 -13.32 13.34
CA VAL A 314 -1.37 -12.19 14.14
C VAL A 314 -0.52 -10.98 13.79
N TYR A 315 -1.18 -9.90 13.37
CA TYR A 315 -0.52 -8.70 12.87
C TYR A 315 -0.34 -7.62 13.95
N ASP A 316 -0.78 -7.92 15.17
CA ASP A 316 -0.58 -7.13 16.38
C ASP A 316 0.02 -8.03 17.47
N GLU A 317 1.26 -7.76 17.89
CA GLU A 317 1.90 -8.52 18.99
C GLU A 317 1.82 -7.77 20.30
N THR A 318 1.66 -8.49 21.42
CA THR A 318 1.67 -7.91 22.76
C THR A 318 2.52 -8.73 23.71
N PHE A 319 3.46 -8.06 24.37
CA PHE A 319 4.30 -8.63 25.41
C PHE A 319 4.12 -7.87 26.73
N VAL A 320 3.96 -8.61 27.83
CA VAL A 320 3.71 -8.03 29.15
C VAL A 320 4.78 -8.47 30.14
N ILE A 321 5.31 -7.50 30.87
CA ILE A 321 6.38 -7.71 31.84
C ILE A 321 6.10 -6.95 33.13
N GLU A 322 6.36 -7.62 34.25
CA GLU A 322 6.34 -7.03 35.59
C GLU A 322 7.78 -6.73 36.00
N HIS A 323 8.03 -5.51 36.46
CA HIS A 323 9.39 -5.07 36.74
C HIS A 323 9.57 -4.69 38.20
N SER A 324 10.52 -5.36 38.87
CA SER A 324 10.78 -5.18 40.29
C SER A 324 11.75 -4.03 40.60
N ILE A 325 12.50 -3.53 39.61
CA ILE A 325 13.49 -2.44 39.78
C ILE A 325 13.29 -1.36 38.73
N ALA A 326 13.70 -0.13 39.06
CA ALA A 326 13.70 0.95 38.09
C ALA A 326 14.80 0.74 37.05
N THR A 327 14.46 0.81 35.76
CA THR A 327 15.40 0.52 34.67
C THR A 327 14.92 1.12 33.35
N ASN A 328 15.76 1.00 32.33
CA ASN A 328 15.41 1.24 30.94
C ASN A 328 15.27 -0.10 30.21
N TYR A 329 14.46 -0.11 29.15
CA TYR A 329 14.31 -1.24 28.25
C TYR A 329 14.53 -0.81 26.81
N PHE A 330 14.95 -1.77 26.00
CA PHE A 330 15.00 -1.66 24.57
C PHE A 330 13.99 -2.60 23.95
N ILE A 331 13.30 -2.13 22.93
CA ILE A 331 12.28 -2.87 22.19
C ILE A 331 12.83 -3.05 20.80
N ALA A 332 12.91 -4.28 20.31
CA ALA A 332 13.20 -4.55 18.91
C ALA A 332 11.92 -5.01 18.21
N VAL A 333 11.61 -4.40 17.08
CA VAL A 333 10.56 -4.84 16.16
C VAL A 333 11.24 -5.29 14.87
N ARG A 334 10.87 -6.47 14.38
CA ARG A 334 11.34 -7.02 13.10
C ARG A 334 10.24 -7.90 12.50
N SER A 335 10.41 -8.39 11.28
CA SER A 335 9.49 -9.41 10.75
C SER A 335 9.74 -10.80 11.37
N ALA A 336 8.66 -11.51 11.70
CA ALA A 336 8.66 -12.86 12.29
C ALA A 336 9.10 -13.94 11.30
N THR A 337 8.51 -13.91 10.11
CA THR A 337 8.97 -14.72 8.98
C THR A 337 10.01 -13.91 8.20
N SER A 338 10.94 -14.55 7.50
CA SER A 338 11.63 -13.85 6.40
C SER A 338 10.57 -13.73 5.33
N PRO A 339 9.89 -12.59 5.14
CA PRO A 339 9.01 -12.53 4.01
C PRO A 339 9.91 -12.60 2.78
N GLU A 340 9.38 -13.07 1.66
CA GLU A 340 10.12 -12.94 0.41
C GLU A 340 10.47 -11.47 0.16
N TYR A 341 9.67 -10.52 0.69
CA TYR A 341 10.01 -9.11 0.97
C TYR A 341 9.29 -8.58 2.21
#